data_AF-A0A843JXG9-F1
#
_entry.id   AF-A0A843JXG9-F1
#
_cell.length_a   1.000
_cell.length_b   1.000
_cell.length_c   1.000
_cell.angle_alpha   90.00
_cell.angle_beta   90.00
_cell.angle_gamma   90.00
#
_symmetry.space_group_name_H-M   'P 1'
#
loop_
_entity.id
_entity.type
_entity.pdbx_description
1 polymer ?
#
loop_
_entity_poly.entity_id
_entity_poly.type
_entity_poly.pdbx_seq_one_letter_code
_entity_poly.pdbx_strand_id
1 'polypeptide(L)'
;MAPEGAIKEIILLLEIEKRSNGIIGVFGSYASFSETKTSDIDLFVIGDIQEVKDLERMYNIKLNIVKLDKNKFKSKDHFINEIIQNHIIIKGIEEYIELIW
;
A
#
# COMPACT_ATOMS: atom_id res chain seq x y z
N MET A 1 0.52 -18.72 -5.94
CA MET A 1 -0.29 -17.93 -6.89
C MET A 1 0.00 -18.38 -8.32
N ALA A 2 -0.97 -18.33 -9.24
CA ALA A 2 -0.65 -18.56 -10.67
C ALA A 2 0.09 -17.32 -11.23
N PRO A 3 1.05 -17.48 -12.16
CA PRO A 3 1.89 -16.37 -12.65
C PRO A 3 1.08 -15.17 -13.17
N GLU A 4 -0.06 -15.42 -13.81
CA GLU A 4 -0.94 -14.38 -14.35
C GLU A 4 -1.57 -13.48 -13.27
N GLY A 5 -1.81 -14.01 -12.07
CA GLY A 5 -2.36 -13.23 -10.95
C GLY A 5 -1.35 -12.19 -10.45
N ALA A 6 -0.10 -12.60 -10.26
CA ALA A 6 0.98 -11.73 -9.81
C ALA A 6 1.24 -10.57 -10.78
N ILE A 7 1.17 -10.82 -12.09
CA ILE A 7 1.35 -9.78 -13.10
C ILE A 7 0.26 -8.69 -12.98
N LYS A 8 -1.00 -9.09 -12.73
CA LYS A 8 -2.10 -8.13 -12.57
C LYS A 8 -1.91 -7.24 -11.35
N GLU A 9 -1.51 -7.81 -10.22
CA GLU A 9 -1.25 -7.07 -8.97
C GLU A 9 -0.09 -6.08 -9.14
N ILE A 10 1.00 -6.49 -9.79
CA ILE A 10 2.13 -5.61 -10.07
C ILE A 10 1.69 -4.43 -10.95
N ILE A 11 0.94 -4.68 -12.03
CA ILE A 11 0.45 -3.62 -12.92
C ILE A 11 -0.50 -2.66 -12.16
N LEU A 12 -1.37 -3.21 -11.31
CA LEU A 12 -2.26 -2.42 -10.46
C LEU A 12 -1.47 -1.48 -9.52
N LEU A 13 -0.44 -1.99 -8.84
CA LEU A 13 0.41 -1.19 -7.95
C LEU A 13 1.15 -0.07 -8.71
N LEU A 14 1.65 -0.35 -9.91
CA LEU A 14 2.29 0.66 -10.78
C LEU A 14 1.32 1.76 -11.21
N GLU A 15 0.05 1.44 -11.45
CA GLU A 15 -0.95 2.44 -11.81
C GLU A 15 -1.35 3.30 -10.60
N ILE A 16 -1.40 2.71 -9.41
CA ILE A 16 -1.60 3.44 -8.15
C ILE A 16 -0.42 4.39 -7.86
N GLU A 17 0.81 3.94 -8.09
CA GLU A 17 2.03 4.75 -7.94
C GLU A 17 1.98 6.01 -8.81
N LYS A 18 1.51 5.91 -10.06
CA LYS A 18 1.38 7.05 -10.98
C LYS A 18 0.29 8.05 -10.55
N ARG A 19 -0.73 7.59 -9.83
CA ARG A 19 -1.88 8.38 -9.39
C ARG A 19 -1.73 8.97 -7.98
N SER A 20 -0.54 8.87 -7.41
CA SER A 20 -0.26 9.28 -6.05
C SER A 20 0.96 10.18 -5.95
N ASN A 21 1.07 10.91 -4.85
CA ASN A 21 2.23 11.69 -4.47
C ASN A 21 2.54 11.46 -2.98
N GLY A 22 3.82 11.47 -2.62
CA GLY A 22 4.28 11.13 -1.28
C GLY A 22 4.61 9.64 -1.13
N ILE A 23 4.36 9.09 0.06
CA ILE A 23 4.72 7.72 0.42
C ILE A 23 3.51 6.81 0.19
N ILE A 24 3.71 5.72 -0.54
CA ILE A 24 2.77 4.61 -0.59
C ILE A 24 3.49 3.32 -0.26
N GLY A 25 2.85 2.50 0.57
CA GLY A 25 3.27 1.13 0.78
C GLY A 25 2.10 0.19 0.94
N VAL A 26 2.37 -1.08 0.68
CA VAL A 26 1.49 -2.21 0.96
C VAL A 26 1.76 -2.68 2.39
N PHE A 27 0.71 -3.01 3.13
CA PHE A 27 0.82 -3.67 4.44
C PHE A 27 -0.14 -4.87 4.51
N GLY A 28 -0.29 -5.49 5.68
CA GLY A 28 -1.23 -6.59 5.87
C GLY A 28 -0.79 -7.88 5.14
N SER A 29 -1.77 -8.63 4.62
CA SER A 29 -1.52 -10.01 4.16
C SER A 29 -0.52 -10.11 3.00
N TYR A 30 -0.49 -9.10 2.13
CA TYR A 30 0.45 -9.03 1.01
C TYR A 30 1.89 -8.74 1.46
N ALA A 31 2.07 -7.95 2.53
CA ALA A 31 3.39 -7.71 3.10
C ALA A 31 3.91 -8.94 3.86
N SER A 32 3.01 -9.70 4.50
CA SER A 32 3.36 -10.95 5.20
C SER A 32 3.42 -12.20 4.31
N PHE A 33 3.22 -12.08 2.99
CA PHE A 33 3.15 -13.21 2.05
C PHE A 33 2.14 -14.30 2.47
N SER A 34 1.04 -13.89 3.11
CA SER A 34 -0.03 -14.75 3.60
C SER A 34 -1.36 -14.47 2.89
N GLU A 35 -1.32 -13.73 1.79
CA GLU A 35 -2.47 -13.40 0.97
C GLU A 35 -3.11 -14.64 0.32
N THR A 36 -4.40 -14.52 0.04
CA THR A 36 -5.19 -15.52 -0.66
C THR A 36 -5.76 -14.92 -1.94
N LYS A 37 -6.34 -15.76 -2.82
CA LYS A 37 -6.95 -15.29 -4.08
C LYS A 37 -8.10 -14.29 -3.90
N THR A 38 -8.63 -14.16 -2.68
CA THR A 38 -9.73 -13.26 -2.33
C THR A 38 -9.31 -12.17 -1.36
N SER A 39 -8.01 -12.04 -1.08
CA SER A 39 -7.48 -10.99 -0.22
C SER A 39 -7.61 -9.63 -0.89
N ASP A 40 -7.89 -8.62 -0.07
CA ASP A 40 -7.81 -7.22 -0.45
C ASP A 40 -6.33 -6.78 -0.41
N ILE A 41 -5.95 -5.77 -1.19
CA ILE A 41 -4.64 -5.14 -1.06
C ILE A 41 -4.78 -3.94 -0.11
N ASP A 42 -4.16 -4.06 1.06
CA ASP A 42 -4.07 -2.99 2.05
C ASP A 42 -2.93 -2.02 1.70
N LEU A 43 -3.27 -0.75 1.53
CA LEU A 43 -2.35 0.32 1.16
C LEU A 43 -2.38 1.41 2.22
N PHE A 44 -1.21 1.86 2.66
CA PHE A 44 -1.12 3.11 3.41
C PHE A 44 -0.60 4.22 2.50
N VAL A 45 -1.11 5.43 2.72
CA VAL A 45 -0.75 6.61 1.95
C VAL A 45 -0.44 7.77 2.89
N ILE A 46 0.76 8.33 2.78
CA ILE A 46 1.13 9.59 3.41
C ILE A 46 1.33 10.60 2.29
N GLY A 47 0.34 11.47 2.09
CA GLY A 47 0.25 12.36 0.95
C GLY A 47 -1.09 12.20 0.23
N ASP A 48 -1.06 12.34 -1.09
CA ASP A 48 -2.25 12.38 -1.93
C ASP A 48 -2.34 11.16 -2.85
N ILE A 49 -3.58 10.73 -3.09
CA ILE A 49 -3.90 9.69 -4.06
C ILE A 49 -5.22 10.08 -4.72
N GLN A 50 -5.26 9.97 -6.05
CA GLN A 50 -6.47 10.18 -6.84
C GLN A 50 -7.47 9.03 -6.60
N GLU A 51 -8.69 9.14 -7.12
CA GLU A 51 -9.66 8.06 -7.04
C GLU A 51 -9.15 6.82 -7.83
N VAL A 52 -9.33 5.63 -7.24
CA VAL A 52 -8.85 4.34 -7.79
C VAL A 52 -9.95 3.30 -7.97
N LYS A 53 -11.24 3.67 -7.81
CA LYS A 53 -12.37 2.74 -7.96
C LYS A 53 -12.51 2.15 -9.37
N ASP A 54 -12.00 2.86 -10.38
CA ASP A 54 -11.87 2.33 -11.74
C ASP A 54 -10.86 1.17 -11.78
N LEU A 55 -9.75 1.26 -11.04
CA LEU A 55 -8.75 0.20 -10.96
C LEU A 55 -9.30 -1.04 -10.25
N GLU A 56 -10.01 -0.87 -9.13
CA GLU A 56 -10.64 -2.01 -8.43
C GLU A 56 -11.55 -2.82 -9.38
N ARG A 57 -12.35 -2.12 -10.18
CA ARG A 57 -13.25 -2.75 -11.18
C ARG A 57 -12.48 -3.38 -12.33
N MET A 58 -11.43 -2.72 -12.82
CA MET A 58 -10.65 -3.17 -13.97
C MET A 58 -9.86 -4.45 -13.66
N TYR A 59 -9.27 -4.52 -12.47
CA TYR A 59 -8.44 -5.65 -12.05
C TYR A 59 -9.22 -6.70 -11.25
N ASN A 60 -10.46 -6.40 -10.84
CA ASN A 60 -11.28 -7.24 -9.97
C ASN A 60 -10.55 -7.60 -8.66
N ILE A 61 -9.90 -6.61 -8.07
CA ILE A 61 -9.16 -6.68 -6.80
C ILE A 61 -9.65 -5.51 -5.95
N LYS A 62 -9.97 -5.77 -4.68
CA LYS A 62 -10.36 -4.73 -3.74
C LYS A 62 -9.13 -4.04 -3.16
N LEU A 63 -9.22 -2.72 -3.01
CA LEU A 63 -8.19 -1.89 -2.43
C LEU A 63 -8.70 -1.29 -1.12
N ASN A 64 -7.95 -1.49 -0.03
CA ASN A 64 -8.22 -0.82 1.23
C ASN A 64 -7.16 0.25 1.46
N ILE A 65 -7.52 1.52 1.27
CA ILE A 65 -6.58 2.65 1.37
C ILE A 65 -6.73 3.34 2.72
N VAL A 66 -5.66 3.32 3.51
CA VAL A 66 -5.53 4.03 4.78
C VAL A 66 -4.67 5.27 4.57
N LYS A 67 -5.29 6.46 4.64
CA LYS A 67 -4.57 7.73 4.63
C LYS A 67 -4.01 8.02 6.03
N LEU A 68 -2.71 8.30 6.09
CA LEU A 68 -1.99 8.58 7.31
C LEU A 68 -1.41 10.00 7.29
N ASP A 69 -1.41 10.64 8.46
CA ASP A 69 -0.80 11.94 8.67
C ASP A 69 0.69 11.75 9.00
N LYS A 70 1.57 12.39 8.22
CA LYS A 70 3.02 12.38 8.43
C LYS A 70 3.39 12.72 9.88
N ASN A 71 2.68 13.67 10.50
CA ASN A 71 2.98 14.13 11.86
C ASN A 71 2.62 13.10 12.95
N LYS A 72 1.79 12.10 12.61
CA LYS A 72 1.33 11.06 13.54
C LYS A 72 2.00 9.71 13.30
N PHE A 73 2.86 9.63 12.28
CA PHE A 73 3.52 8.38 11.89
C PHE A 73 4.64 7.91 12.84
N LYS A 74 4.96 8.69 13.88
CA LYS A 74 5.84 8.27 15.00
C LYS A 74 5.06 7.99 16.30
N SER A 75 3.73 7.83 16.22
CA SER A 75 2.90 7.63 17.42
C SER A 75 3.07 6.23 18.01
N LYS A 76 2.81 6.07 19.31
CA LYS A 76 2.72 4.76 20.00
C LYS A 76 1.51 3.93 19.57
N ASP A 77 0.94 4.22 18.41
CA ASP A 77 -0.22 3.52 17.86
C ASP A 77 0.22 2.12 17.42
N HIS A 78 -0.53 1.11 17.85
CA HIS A 78 -0.23 -0.28 17.54
C HIS A 78 -0.29 -0.55 16.04
N PHE A 79 -1.25 0.05 15.34
CA PHE A 79 -1.45 -0.11 13.91
C PHE A 79 -0.30 0.52 13.10
N ILE A 80 0.18 1.71 13.50
CA ILE A 80 1.34 2.34 12.85
C ILE A 80 2.60 1.49 13.06
N ASN A 81 2.79 0.94 14.26
CA ASN A 81 3.90 0.04 14.52
C ASN A 81 3.82 -1.23 13.65
N GLU A 82 2.64 -1.80 13.45
CA GLU A 82 2.45 -2.95 12.56
C GLU A 82 2.89 -2.63 11.13
N ILE A 83 2.48 -1.46 10.59
CA ILE A 83 2.93 -1.01 9.26
C ILE A 83 4.45 -0.88 9.24
N ILE A 84 5.06 -0.19 10.21
CA ILE A 84 6.52 0.01 10.23
C ILE A 84 7.27 -1.33 10.26
N GLN A 85 6.77 -2.31 11.00
CA GLN A 85 7.40 -3.64 11.11
C GLN A 85 7.19 -4.51 9.87
N ASN A 86 6.06 -4.38 9.18
CA ASN A 86 5.70 -5.24 8.06
C ASN A 86 4.99 -4.46 6.94
N HIS A 87 5.78 -3.96 6.00
CA HIS A 87 5.30 -3.26 4.81
C HIS A 87 6.22 -3.48 3.61
N ILE A 88 5.71 -3.12 2.44
CA ILE A 88 6.49 -3.01 1.19
C ILE A 88 6.28 -1.59 0.68
N ILE A 89 7.34 -0.77 0.66
CA ILE A 89 7.26 0.57 0.06
C ILE A 89 7.25 0.45 -1.47
N ILE A 90 6.25 1.05 -2.10
CA ILE A 90 6.14 1.11 -3.57
C ILE A 90 6.42 2.52 -4.11
N LYS A 91 6.34 3.56 -3.26
CA LYS A 91 6.71 4.95 -3.62
C LYS A 91 7.22 5.71 -2.40
N GLY A 92 8.20 6.59 -2.61
CA GLY A 92 8.67 7.53 -1.58
C GLY A 92 9.54 6.89 -0.51
N ILE A 93 10.48 6.01 -0.91
CA ILE A 93 11.34 5.28 0.03
C ILE A 93 12.27 6.20 0.84
N GLU A 94 12.78 7.26 0.22
CA GLU A 94 13.67 8.21 0.89
C GLU A 94 12.89 8.97 1.98
N GLU A 95 11.73 9.50 1.64
CA GLU A 95 10.85 10.22 2.58
C GLU A 95 10.33 9.31 3.69
N TYR A 96 10.12 8.02 3.39
CA TYR A 96 9.76 7.02 4.39
C TYR A 96 10.88 6.79 5.40
N ILE A 97 12.13 6.61 4.94
CA ILE A 97 13.28 6.41 5.83
C ILE A 97 13.46 7.63 6.74
N GLU A 98 13.40 8.85 6.19
CA GLU A 98 13.46 10.10 6.98
C GLU A 98 12.35 10.18 8.04
N LEU A 99 11.20 9.58 7.76
CA LEU A 99 10.06 9.59 8.66
C LEU A 99 10.19 8.59 9.81
N ILE A 100 10.97 7.52 9.67
CA ILE A 100 11.08 6.48 10.71
C ILE A 100 12.41 6.50 11.47
N TRP A 101 13.48 7.05 10.88
CA TRP A 101 14.75 7.30 11.57
C TRP A 101 14.71 8.63 12.35
#